data_AF-A0A3C1UGK9-F1
#
_entry.id   AF-A0A3C1UGK9-F1
#
_cell.length_a   1.000
_cell.length_b   1.000
_cell.length_c   1.000
_cell.angle_alpha   90.00
_cell.angle_beta   90.00
_cell.angle_gamma   90.00
#
_symmetry.space_group_name_H-M   'P 1'
#
loop_
_entity.id
_entity.type
_entity.pdbx_description
1 polymer ?
#
loop_
_entity_poly.entity_id
_entity_poly.type
_entity_poly.pdbx_seq_one_letter_code
_entity_poly.pdbx_strand_id
1 'polypeptide(L)'
;MTYTYNEAFEASKKYFEGDELAARVWATKYALKDSQGNYFELTPDDMHRRIAREIARIERKYKNPMDEQLLFDLMNHFRYLVPQGSPMAGIGNNLQVGSLSNCFVIGLKGEPDSYGGIIKIDEEQVQLMKRRGGVGHDLSHLRPKGAEVKNSALTSTGLVPFMERYSNSTREVAQDGRRGALMLTVSVKHPDSEAFVDAKMTEGKITGANVSLKIDDAFMQAAIEGKEYTQQYPIHAEKPKYTQNIDATTFWNKIIHNAWQSAEPGVLFWDTIIRESLPDCYADLGFKTVSTNPCGEIPLCPYDSCRLLAINLYSYVENPFTPNAKFNFSKFKEHVMYAQRMMDDIIDLEMEKIETIIAKIEADPETDEVKATELNLWKKIKDKTSQGRRTGVGTTAEGDMIAAMGLTYGTEEATKFSVEVHKTLALAAYRSSVMLASERGAFPVFDYKREVNNPFMNRLKEADSELYDLMVKYGRRNIACLTIAPTGTTSILTQTTSGIEPVFLPVYKRRRKVNANDKEVRVDFVDESGDAFEEYVVYHPKFITWMNINGIEVKDNYTQEQIDEIVAKSPYYKATSNDVDWLNKVKMQGAVQKWVDHSISVTINLPNDVSEDMVNKLYVEAWKSGCKGCT
;
A
#
# COMPACT_ATOMS: atom_id res chain seq x y z
N MET A 1 -24.44 -23.43 -8.37
CA MET A 1 -24.39 -24.10 -7.05
C MET A 1 -24.04 -23.03 -6.03
N THR A 2 -24.62 -23.07 -4.84
CA THR A 2 -24.30 -22.15 -3.74
C THR A 2 -23.83 -22.95 -2.54
N TYR A 3 -23.04 -22.31 -1.68
CA TYR A 3 -22.46 -22.87 -0.46
C TYR A 3 -22.79 -21.99 0.74
N THR A 4 -22.70 -22.58 1.92
CA THR A 4 -22.70 -21.86 3.20
C THR A 4 -21.29 -21.37 3.54
N TYR A 5 -21.19 -20.39 4.45
CA TYR A 5 -19.90 -19.94 4.97
C TYR A 5 -19.07 -21.08 5.55
N ASN A 6 -19.70 -22.01 6.30
CA ASN A 6 -18.99 -23.12 6.95
C ASN A 6 -18.41 -24.09 5.92
N GLU A 7 -19.15 -24.40 4.85
CA GLU A 7 -18.63 -25.26 3.78
C GLU A 7 -17.41 -24.62 3.08
N ALA A 8 -17.50 -23.33 2.74
CA ALA A 8 -16.39 -22.59 2.15
C ALA A 8 -15.19 -22.49 3.12
N PHE A 9 -15.44 -22.24 4.40
CA PHE A 9 -14.40 -22.16 5.43
C PHE A 9 -13.66 -23.49 5.61
N GLU A 10 -14.36 -24.61 5.76
CA GLU A 10 -13.73 -25.93 5.95
C GLU A 10 -12.95 -26.38 4.71
N ALA A 11 -13.50 -26.14 3.51
CA ALA A 11 -12.79 -26.42 2.27
C ALA A 11 -11.51 -25.57 2.12
N SER A 12 -11.58 -24.30 2.53
CA SER A 12 -10.43 -23.39 2.53
C SER A 12 -9.40 -23.73 3.60
N LYS A 13 -9.85 -24.20 4.77
CA LYS A 13 -8.95 -24.69 5.82
C LYS A 13 -8.12 -25.86 5.33
N LYS A 14 -8.73 -26.79 4.58
CA LYS A 14 -8.00 -27.86 3.91
C LYS A 14 -7.02 -27.33 2.85
N TYR A 15 -7.43 -26.32 2.08
CA TYR A 15 -6.59 -25.68 1.07
C TYR A 15 -5.32 -25.05 1.68
N PHE A 16 -5.43 -24.41 2.85
CA PHE A 16 -4.30 -23.81 3.57
C PHE A 16 -3.67 -24.76 4.61
N GLU A 17 -3.77 -26.07 4.40
CA GLU A 17 -3.12 -27.10 5.24
C GLU A 17 -3.42 -26.98 6.74
N GLY A 18 -4.62 -26.51 7.09
CA GLY A 18 -5.08 -26.34 8.46
C GLY A 18 -5.01 -24.91 9.01
N ASP A 19 -4.47 -23.94 8.27
CA ASP A 19 -4.39 -22.54 8.71
C ASP A 19 -5.78 -21.86 8.71
N GLU A 20 -6.37 -21.80 9.90
CA GLU A 20 -7.69 -21.22 10.11
C GLU A 20 -7.74 -19.71 9.85
N LEU A 21 -6.63 -18.99 10.06
CA LEU A 21 -6.59 -17.55 9.86
C LEU A 21 -6.67 -17.25 8.36
N ALA A 22 -5.86 -17.93 7.54
CA ALA A 22 -5.92 -17.80 6.09
C ALA A 22 -7.28 -18.21 5.52
N ALA A 23 -7.82 -19.34 5.98
CA ALA A 23 -9.15 -19.82 5.57
C ALA A 23 -10.26 -18.80 5.90
N ARG A 24 -10.26 -18.25 7.12
CA ARG A 24 -11.25 -17.26 7.56
C ARG A 24 -11.13 -15.96 6.77
N VAL A 25 -9.90 -15.50 6.55
CA VAL A 25 -9.61 -14.30 5.77
C VAL A 25 -10.14 -14.46 4.34
N TRP A 26 -9.83 -15.57 3.67
CA TRP A 26 -10.33 -15.81 2.31
C TRP A 26 -11.86 -15.88 2.27
N ALA A 27 -12.45 -16.75 3.10
CA ALA A 27 -13.89 -16.98 3.10
C ALA A 27 -14.67 -15.69 3.41
N THR A 28 -14.20 -14.86 4.35
CA THR A 28 -14.93 -13.66 4.74
C THR A 28 -14.76 -12.50 3.74
N LYS A 29 -13.55 -12.33 3.19
CA LYS A 29 -13.17 -11.11 2.44
C LYS A 29 -13.17 -11.27 0.91
N TYR A 30 -12.98 -12.48 0.39
CA TYR A 30 -12.68 -12.68 -1.04
C TYR A 30 -13.57 -13.70 -1.74
N ALA A 31 -14.08 -14.70 -1.01
CA ALA A 31 -15.05 -15.63 -1.58
C ALA A 31 -16.30 -14.87 -2.05
N LEU A 32 -16.72 -15.14 -3.29
CA LEU A 32 -17.86 -14.48 -3.90
C LEU A 32 -19.14 -14.80 -3.14
N LYS A 33 -19.85 -13.77 -2.68
CA LYS A 33 -21.11 -13.88 -1.93
C LYS A 33 -22.13 -12.82 -2.34
N ASP A 34 -23.42 -13.14 -2.17
CA ASP A 34 -24.51 -12.18 -2.34
C ASP A 34 -24.94 -11.53 -1.00
N SER A 35 -25.92 -10.63 -1.06
CA SER A 35 -26.47 -9.96 0.13
C SER A 35 -27.29 -10.88 1.04
N GLN A 36 -27.63 -12.08 0.59
CA GLN A 36 -28.36 -13.08 1.39
C GLN A 36 -27.39 -14.01 2.15
N GLY A 37 -26.08 -13.87 1.91
CA GLY A 37 -25.04 -14.69 2.54
C GLY A 37 -24.80 -16.02 1.82
N ASN A 38 -25.31 -16.19 0.59
CA ASN A 38 -24.99 -17.36 -0.23
C ASN A 38 -23.59 -17.20 -0.82
N TYR A 39 -22.75 -18.23 -0.68
CA TYR A 39 -21.41 -18.28 -1.28
C TYR A 39 -21.46 -18.97 -2.64
N PHE A 40 -20.65 -18.48 -3.58
CA PHE A 40 -20.59 -18.99 -4.96
C PHE A 40 -19.23 -19.63 -5.29
N GLU A 41 -18.31 -19.62 -4.34
CA GLU A 41 -16.96 -20.18 -4.44
C GLU A 41 -16.73 -21.06 -3.21
N LEU A 42 -16.29 -22.30 -3.43
CA LEU A 42 -16.02 -23.25 -2.36
C LEU A 42 -14.58 -23.16 -1.89
N THR A 43 -13.66 -22.92 -2.82
CA THR A 43 -12.21 -22.87 -2.56
C THR A 43 -11.54 -21.66 -3.22
N PRO A 44 -10.34 -21.25 -2.78
CA PRO A 44 -9.56 -20.22 -3.46
C PRO A 44 -9.31 -20.49 -4.96
N ASP A 45 -9.25 -21.75 -5.39
CA ASP A 45 -9.14 -22.11 -6.81
C ASP A 45 -10.32 -21.60 -7.64
N ASP A 46 -11.54 -21.60 -7.10
CA ASP A 46 -12.72 -21.07 -7.80
C ASP A 46 -12.56 -19.57 -8.07
N MET A 47 -12.05 -18.82 -7.09
CA MET A 47 -11.70 -17.41 -7.23
C MET A 47 -10.59 -17.21 -8.27
N HIS A 48 -9.51 -17.98 -8.21
CA HIS A 48 -8.42 -17.89 -9.18
C HIS A 48 -8.92 -18.15 -10.61
N ARG A 49 -9.81 -19.14 -10.81
CA ARG A 49 -10.44 -19.40 -12.10
C ARG A 49 -11.35 -18.26 -12.56
N ARG A 50 -12.15 -17.67 -11.67
CA ARG A 50 -12.96 -16.48 -11.99
C ARG A 50 -12.07 -15.34 -12.50
N ILE A 51 -10.98 -15.04 -11.78
CA ILE A 51 -10.07 -13.94 -12.14
C ILE A 51 -9.37 -14.26 -13.46
N ALA A 52 -8.84 -15.47 -13.63
CA ALA A 52 -8.13 -15.89 -14.84
C ALA A 52 -9.03 -15.80 -16.08
N ARG A 53 -10.29 -16.21 -15.98
CA ARG A 53 -11.27 -16.14 -17.08
C ARG A 53 -11.53 -14.71 -17.54
N GLU A 54 -11.68 -13.78 -16.60
CA GLU A 54 -11.95 -12.38 -16.93
C GLU A 54 -10.72 -11.69 -17.52
N ILE A 55 -9.51 -11.98 -17.03
CA ILE A 55 -8.28 -11.47 -17.63
C ILE A 55 -8.11 -12.06 -19.04
N ALA A 56 -8.32 -13.38 -19.22
CA ALA A 56 -8.28 -14.01 -20.54
C ALA A 56 -9.32 -13.42 -21.51
N ARG A 57 -10.49 -12.99 -21.03
CA ARG A 57 -11.50 -12.29 -21.83
C ARG A 57 -10.98 -10.94 -22.35
N ILE A 58 -10.24 -10.18 -21.54
CA ILE A 58 -9.58 -8.95 -21.98
C ILE A 58 -8.44 -9.24 -22.96
N GLU A 59 -7.60 -10.22 -22.64
CA GLU A 59 -6.46 -10.63 -23.49
C GLU A 59 -6.88 -10.95 -24.93
N ARG A 60 -8.05 -11.59 -25.14
CA ARG A 60 -8.62 -11.89 -26.46
C ARG A 60 -8.91 -10.65 -27.33
N LYS A 61 -8.93 -9.43 -26.76
CA LYS A 61 -9.03 -8.17 -27.51
C LYS A 61 -7.71 -7.81 -28.22
N TYR A 62 -6.60 -8.44 -27.84
CA TYR A 62 -5.25 -8.13 -28.30
C TYR A 62 -4.62 -9.27 -29.13
N LYS A 63 -3.57 -8.95 -29.88
CA LYS A 63 -2.98 -9.85 -30.89
C LYS A 63 -2.37 -11.14 -30.31
N ASN A 64 -1.75 -11.05 -29.13
CA ASN A 64 -1.01 -12.14 -28.51
C ASN A 64 -1.64 -12.49 -27.14
N PRO A 65 -2.85 -13.07 -27.08
CA PRO A 65 -3.55 -13.30 -25.83
C PRO A 65 -2.83 -14.31 -24.93
N MET A 66 -2.73 -14.02 -23.62
CA MET A 66 -2.43 -15.05 -22.62
C MET A 66 -3.62 -16.00 -22.47
N ASP A 67 -3.33 -17.30 -22.29
CA ASP A 67 -4.36 -18.29 -22.08
C ASP A 67 -4.86 -18.32 -20.62
N GLU A 68 -6.11 -18.77 -20.44
CA GLU A 68 -6.76 -18.82 -19.13
C GLU A 68 -6.05 -19.78 -18.16
N GLN A 69 -5.43 -20.86 -18.66
CA GLN A 69 -4.77 -21.85 -17.83
C GLN A 69 -3.45 -21.32 -17.27
N LEU A 70 -2.63 -20.65 -18.09
CA LEU A 70 -1.44 -19.92 -17.66
C LEU A 70 -1.78 -18.89 -16.59
N LEU A 71 -2.82 -18.09 -16.82
CA LEU A 71 -3.28 -17.08 -15.85
C LEU A 71 -3.70 -17.72 -14.52
N PHE A 72 -4.42 -18.83 -14.56
CA PHE A 72 -4.75 -19.60 -13.37
C PHE A 72 -3.48 -20.09 -12.67
N ASP A 73 -2.56 -20.73 -13.38
CA ASP A 73 -1.34 -21.32 -12.82
C ASP A 73 -0.40 -20.27 -12.18
N LEU A 74 -0.38 -19.05 -12.72
CA LEU A 74 0.35 -17.92 -12.14
C LEU A 74 -0.21 -17.49 -10.77
N MET A 75 -1.53 -17.58 -10.56
CA MET A 75 -2.19 -17.16 -9.32
C MET A 75 -2.45 -18.32 -8.34
N ASN A 76 -2.44 -19.56 -8.84
CA ASN A 76 -2.79 -20.75 -8.12
C ASN A 76 -2.01 -20.87 -6.80
N HIS A 77 -2.70 -21.24 -5.70
CA HIS A 77 -2.11 -21.34 -4.35
C HIS A 77 -1.43 -20.08 -3.85
N PHE A 78 -1.81 -18.90 -4.38
CA PHE A 78 -1.14 -17.63 -4.09
C PHE A 78 0.39 -17.72 -4.31
N ARG A 79 0.81 -18.62 -5.21
CA ARG A 79 2.20 -19.05 -5.28
C ARG A 79 3.08 -17.98 -5.90
N TYR A 80 2.72 -17.42 -7.05
CA TYR A 80 3.58 -16.46 -7.74
C TYR A 80 2.98 -15.06 -7.77
N LEU A 81 1.80 -14.91 -8.37
CA LEU A 81 1.17 -13.61 -8.60
C LEU A 81 -0.10 -13.50 -7.76
N VAL A 82 -0.19 -12.45 -6.95
CA VAL A 82 -1.29 -12.26 -6.00
C VAL A 82 -1.94 -10.91 -6.25
N PRO A 83 -3.07 -10.85 -6.97
CA PRO A 83 -3.89 -9.63 -7.04
C PRO A 83 -4.26 -9.19 -5.62
N GLN A 84 -4.26 -7.89 -5.31
CA GLN A 84 -4.40 -7.44 -3.91
C GLN A 84 -5.67 -6.64 -3.65
N GLY A 85 -6.51 -7.10 -2.73
CA GLY A 85 -7.68 -6.34 -2.26
C GLY A 85 -8.82 -6.35 -3.27
N SER A 86 -9.16 -5.17 -3.80
CA SER A 86 -10.29 -4.95 -4.73
C SER A 86 -10.26 -5.83 -5.99
N PRO A 87 -9.11 -6.10 -6.67
CA PRO A 87 -9.04 -7.03 -7.78
C PRO A 87 -9.52 -8.46 -7.44
N MET A 88 -9.09 -9.03 -6.30
CA MET A 88 -9.55 -10.38 -5.88
C MET A 88 -11.07 -10.42 -5.64
N ALA A 89 -11.59 -9.40 -4.94
CA ALA A 89 -13.00 -9.32 -4.59
C ALA A 89 -13.91 -8.93 -5.78
N GLY A 90 -13.39 -8.18 -6.75
CA GLY A 90 -14.20 -7.47 -7.74
C GLY A 90 -14.17 -8.02 -9.16
N ILE A 91 -13.06 -8.65 -9.60
CA ILE A 91 -12.93 -9.15 -10.98
C ILE A 91 -13.94 -10.27 -11.21
N GLY A 92 -14.85 -10.13 -12.18
CA GLY A 92 -15.91 -11.11 -12.44
C GLY A 92 -17.02 -11.16 -11.38
N ASN A 93 -17.03 -10.25 -10.39
CA ASN A 93 -18.10 -10.14 -9.41
C ASN A 93 -19.24 -9.28 -9.97
N ASN A 94 -20.38 -9.89 -10.28
CA ASN A 94 -21.58 -9.21 -10.77
C ASN A 94 -22.67 -9.04 -9.69
N LEU A 95 -22.38 -9.44 -8.45
CA LEU A 95 -23.29 -9.34 -7.30
C LEU A 95 -23.14 -8.01 -6.58
N GLN A 96 -22.01 -7.31 -6.79
CA GLN A 96 -21.71 -6.02 -6.18
C GLN A 96 -21.17 -5.04 -7.24
N VAL A 97 -21.60 -3.78 -7.14
CA VAL A 97 -21.11 -2.68 -7.98
C VAL A 97 -20.02 -1.92 -7.21
N GLY A 98 -18.77 -2.26 -7.50
CA GLY A 98 -17.58 -1.64 -6.89
C GLY A 98 -16.44 -1.49 -7.89
N SER A 99 -15.41 -0.74 -7.49
CA SER A 99 -14.19 -0.54 -8.27
C SER A 99 -13.17 -1.64 -7.97
N LEU A 100 -12.31 -1.94 -8.96
CA LEU A 100 -11.14 -2.80 -8.82
C LEU A 100 -9.93 -2.04 -8.27
N SER A 101 -9.99 -0.71 -8.25
CA SER A 101 -8.98 0.13 -7.60
C SER A 101 -9.14 0.05 -6.08
N ASN A 102 -8.03 0.00 -5.36
CA ASN A 102 -8.01 -0.07 -3.90
C ASN A 102 -8.18 1.30 -3.26
N CYS A 103 -7.53 2.31 -3.84
CA CYS A 103 -7.43 3.66 -3.26
C CYS A 103 -7.34 4.74 -4.35
N PHE A 104 -7.64 5.98 -3.97
CA PHE A 104 -7.68 7.16 -4.85
C PHE A 104 -7.15 8.40 -4.11
N VAL A 105 -6.81 9.45 -4.86
CA VAL A 105 -6.62 10.81 -4.33
C VAL A 105 -7.66 11.73 -4.93
N ILE A 106 -8.31 12.55 -4.10
CA ILE A 106 -9.25 13.58 -4.55
C ILE A 106 -8.54 14.92 -4.51
N GLY A 107 -8.70 15.71 -5.57
CA GLY A 107 -8.26 17.09 -5.62
C GLY A 107 -9.06 17.88 -6.65
N LEU A 108 -9.80 18.87 -6.20
CA LEU A 108 -10.57 19.74 -7.09
C LEU A 108 -9.64 20.69 -7.83
N LYS A 109 -9.92 20.93 -9.12
CA LYS A 109 -9.17 21.87 -9.94
C LYS A 109 -9.28 23.28 -9.35
N GLY A 110 -8.16 23.99 -9.26
CA GLY A 110 -8.12 25.39 -8.79
C GLY A 110 -8.03 25.58 -7.28
N GLU A 111 -7.71 24.52 -6.51
CA GLU A 111 -7.42 24.58 -5.07
C GLU A 111 -8.50 25.31 -4.26
N PRO A 112 -9.76 24.83 -4.29
CA PRO A 112 -10.88 25.55 -3.69
C PRO A 112 -10.77 25.58 -2.16
N ASP A 113 -10.45 26.76 -1.63
CA ASP A 113 -10.40 27.05 -0.19
C ASP A 113 -11.70 27.75 0.27
N SER A 114 -12.76 26.95 0.43
CA SER A 114 -14.09 27.39 0.87
C SER A 114 -14.89 26.23 1.47
N TYR A 115 -15.93 26.51 2.26
CA TYR A 115 -16.83 25.46 2.75
C TYR A 115 -17.45 24.64 1.61
N GLY A 116 -17.85 25.27 0.50
CA GLY A 116 -18.38 24.54 -0.66
C GLY A 116 -17.38 23.54 -1.21
N GLY A 117 -16.10 23.91 -1.33
CA GLY A 117 -15.03 23.01 -1.76
C GLY A 117 -14.78 21.88 -0.76
N ILE A 118 -14.69 22.21 0.53
CA ILE A 118 -14.44 21.25 1.62
C ILE A 118 -15.54 20.18 1.67
N ILE A 119 -16.81 20.60 1.62
CA ILE A 119 -17.97 19.69 1.64
C ILE A 119 -18.06 18.88 0.35
N LYS A 120 -17.71 19.47 -0.79
CA LYS A 120 -17.67 18.73 -2.06
C LYS A 120 -16.64 17.59 -2.04
N ILE A 121 -15.47 17.83 -1.46
CA ILE A 121 -14.41 16.81 -1.30
C ILE A 121 -14.89 15.69 -0.35
N ASP A 122 -15.54 16.05 0.76
CA ASP A 122 -16.12 15.10 1.72
C ASP A 122 -17.18 14.20 1.06
N GLU A 123 -18.06 14.80 0.24
CA GLU A 123 -19.05 14.06 -0.54
C GLU A 123 -18.38 13.10 -1.52
N GLU A 124 -17.37 13.55 -2.29
CA GLU A 124 -16.62 12.67 -3.19
C GLU A 124 -15.91 11.52 -2.43
N GLN A 125 -15.38 11.78 -1.23
CA GLN A 125 -14.75 10.78 -0.36
C GLN A 125 -15.74 9.66 -0.01
N VAL A 126 -16.93 10.02 0.47
CA VAL A 126 -17.99 9.08 0.84
C VAL A 126 -18.38 8.21 -0.36
N GLN A 127 -18.51 8.80 -1.55
CA GLN A 127 -18.88 8.06 -2.75
C GLN A 127 -17.80 7.04 -3.19
N LEU A 128 -16.52 7.35 -3.02
CA LEU A 128 -15.45 6.36 -3.27
C LEU A 128 -15.46 5.23 -2.26
N MET A 129 -15.63 5.57 -0.98
CA MET A 129 -15.67 4.58 0.09
C MET A 129 -16.85 3.63 -0.07
N LYS A 130 -18.01 4.10 -0.55
CA LYS A 130 -19.15 3.25 -0.92
C LYS A 130 -18.78 2.18 -1.95
N ARG A 131 -17.77 2.44 -2.79
CA ARG A 131 -17.26 1.54 -3.85
C ARG A 131 -15.96 0.83 -3.47
N ARG A 132 -15.65 0.73 -2.16
CA ARG A 132 -14.45 0.08 -1.58
C ARG A 132 -13.13 0.83 -1.83
N GLY A 133 -13.17 2.11 -2.20
CA GLY A 133 -11.99 2.95 -2.37
C GLY A 133 -11.51 3.59 -1.06
N GLY A 134 -10.24 3.42 -0.71
CA GLY A 134 -9.55 4.28 0.26
C GLY A 134 -9.22 5.64 -0.37
N VAL A 135 -9.04 6.68 0.45
CA VAL A 135 -8.90 8.06 -0.04
C VAL A 135 -7.69 8.76 0.55
N GLY A 136 -6.96 9.52 -0.25
CA GLY A 136 -5.96 10.48 0.20
C GLY A 136 -6.39 11.92 -0.06
N HIS A 137 -6.17 12.79 0.92
CA HIS A 137 -6.37 14.23 0.81
C HIS A 137 -5.10 14.99 1.15
N ASP A 138 -4.93 16.15 0.52
CA ASP A 138 -3.97 17.16 0.92
C ASP A 138 -4.70 18.40 1.41
N LEU A 139 -4.42 18.82 2.63
CA LEU A 139 -5.06 19.96 3.28
C LEU A 139 -4.26 21.25 3.12
N SER A 140 -3.08 21.20 2.46
CA SER A 140 -2.17 22.34 2.33
C SER A 140 -2.74 23.54 1.57
N HIS A 141 -3.84 23.36 0.85
CA HIS A 141 -4.54 24.40 0.11
C HIS A 141 -5.52 25.20 0.98
N LEU A 142 -5.92 24.70 2.15
CA LEU A 142 -6.86 25.36 3.04
C LEU A 142 -6.17 26.44 3.86
N ARG A 143 -6.81 27.60 4.05
CA ARG A 143 -6.18 28.72 4.79
C ARG A 143 -5.93 28.39 6.27
N PRO A 144 -4.83 28.91 6.85
CA PRO A 144 -4.48 28.65 8.24
C PRO A 144 -5.46 29.29 9.23
N LYS A 145 -5.39 28.86 10.49
CA LYS A 145 -6.14 29.45 11.60
C LYS A 145 -5.86 30.95 11.72
N GLY A 146 -6.91 31.73 11.98
CA GLY A 146 -6.82 33.19 12.09
C GLY A 146 -6.80 33.93 10.75
N ALA A 147 -6.70 33.22 9.61
CA ALA A 147 -6.81 33.86 8.31
C ALA A 147 -8.18 34.52 8.12
N GLU A 148 -8.21 35.69 7.51
CA GLU A 148 -9.43 36.47 7.31
C GLU A 148 -10.43 35.75 6.41
N VAL A 149 -11.69 35.76 6.81
CA VAL A 149 -12.83 35.28 6.01
C VAL A 149 -13.93 36.34 6.04
N LYS A 150 -14.81 36.30 5.04
CA LYS A 150 -15.94 37.26 4.92
C LYS A 150 -17.27 36.69 5.44
N ASN A 151 -17.24 35.55 6.13
CA ASN A 151 -18.42 34.95 6.75
C ASN A 151 -18.59 35.44 8.20
N SER A 152 -19.62 34.94 8.89
CA SER A 152 -19.93 35.33 10.26
C SER A 152 -18.82 35.07 11.29
N ALA A 153 -17.87 34.18 11.00
CA ALA A 153 -16.75 33.87 11.90
C ALA A 153 -15.62 34.91 11.84
N LEU A 154 -15.55 35.71 10.75
CA LEU A 154 -14.51 36.72 10.43
C LEU A 154 -13.08 36.17 10.31
N THR A 155 -12.77 35.03 10.94
CA THR A 155 -11.49 34.32 10.88
C THR A 155 -11.69 32.82 10.65
N SER A 156 -10.68 32.16 10.07
CA SER A 156 -10.63 30.71 9.87
C SER A 156 -10.30 29.97 11.16
N THR A 157 -10.89 28.78 11.33
CA THR A 157 -10.56 27.86 12.42
C THR A 157 -9.35 26.97 12.14
N GLY A 158 -8.79 27.05 10.93
CA GLY A 158 -7.64 26.24 10.49
C GLY A 158 -8.02 24.81 10.08
N LEU A 159 -7.00 23.95 9.97
CA LEU A 159 -7.14 22.61 9.38
C LEU A 159 -7.89 21.59 10.26
N VAL A 160 -7.63 21.59 11.58
CA VAL A 160 -8.01 20.50 12.50
C VAL A 160 -9.50 20.16 12.49
N PRO A 161 -10.45 21.11 12.50
CA PRO A 161 -11.88 20.79 12.46
C PRO A 161 -12.30 20.01 11.20
N PHE A 162 -11.63 20.23 10.07
CA PHE A 162 -11.91 19.52 8.83
C PHE A 162 -11.29 18.11 8.83
N MET A 163 -10.18 17.91 9.54
CA MET A 163 -9.62 16.57 9.75
C MET A 163 -10.60 15.68 10.53
N GLU A 164 -11.21 16.20 11.60
CA GLU A 164 -12.24 15.50 12.37
C GLU A 164 -13.43 15.14 11.49
N ARG A 165 -13.88 16.06 10.64
CA ARG A 165 -14.96 15.83 9.67
C ARG A 165 -14.65 14.65 8.74
N TYR A 166 -13.56 14.72 7.99
CA TYR A 166 -13.20 13.68 7.03
C TYR A 166 -12.99 12.31 7.72
N SER A 167 -12.40 12.31 8.91
CA SER A 167 -12.27 11.13 9.77
C SER A 167 -13.62 10.52 10.14
N ASN A 168 -14.60 11.35 10.52
CA ASN A 168 -15.94 10.88 10.87
C ASN A 168 -16.68 10.29 9.67
N SER A 169 -16.68 10.99 8.52
CA SER A 169 -17.25 10.47 7.28
C SER A 169 -16.64 9.12 6.88
N THR A 170 -15.33 8.94 7.10
CA THR A 170 -14.64 7.66 6.82
C THR A 170 -15.17 6.50 7.65
N ARG A 171 -15.56 6.76 8.92
CA ARG A 171 -16.09 5.74 9.82
C ARG A 171 -17.56 5.43 9.58
N GLU A 172 -18.30 6.36 9.00
CA GLU A 172 -19.73 6.21 8.72
C GLU A 172 -20.00 5.20 7.59
N VAL A 173 -19.13 5.16 6.58
CA VAL A 173 -19.34 4.33 5.37
C VAL A 173 -18.94 2.86 5.61
N ALA A 174 -19.93 1.97 5.56
CA ALA A 174 -19.72 0.52 5.66
C ALA A 174 -19.16 -0.10 4.37
N GLN A 175 -18.26 -1.09 4.49
CA GLN A 175 -17.63 -1.78 3.35
C GLN A 175 -17.54 -3.31 3.52
N ASP A 176 -18.60 -3.97 3.98
CA ASP A 176 -18.70 -5.45 4.08
C ASP A 176 -17.45 -6.10 4.73
N GLY A 177 -17.20 -5.77 6.00
CA GLY A 177 -16.06 -6.28 6.76
C GLY A 177 -14.72 -5.57 6.50
N ARG A 178 -14.69 -4.53 5.66
CA ARG A 178 -13.57 -3.59 5.51
C ARG A 178 -13.87 -2.26 6.21
N ARG A 179 -12.86 -1.66 6.81
CA ARG A 179 -12.91 -0.30 7.36
C ARG A 179 -12.50 0.70 6.27
N GLY A 180 -13.21 1.82 6.17
CA GLY A 180 -12.76 2.95 5.34
C GLY A 180 -11.34 3.37 5.73
N ALA A 181 -10.53 3.75 4.74
CA ALA A 181 -9.14 4.15 4.94
C ALA A 181 -8.93 5.54 4.35
N LEU A 182 -8.37 6.44 5.14
CA LEU A 182 -8.14 7.84 4.80
C LEU A 182 -6.71 8.24 5.13
N MET A 183 -6.02 8.91 4.21
CA MET A 183 -4.78 9.65 4.47
C MET A 183 -5.06 11.14 4.42
N LEU A 184 -4.65 11.86 5.45
CA LEU A 184 -4.59 13.32 5.47
C LEU A 184 -3.14 13.75 5.44
N THR A 185 -2.80 14.64 4.50
CA THR A 185 -1.45 15.22 4.41
C THR A 185 -1.49 16.73 4.52
N VAL A 186 -0.40 17.31 5.02
CA VAL A 186 -0.14 18.75 4.97
C VAL A 186 1.35 18.98 4.69
N SER A 187 1.68 20.06 3.99
CA SER A 187 3.07 20.51 3.83
C SER A 187 3.63 21.09 5.11
N VAL A 188 4.89 20.78 5.40
CA VAL A 188 5.66 21.40 6.49
C VAL A 188 5.78 22.93 6.34
N LYS A 189 5.61 23.47 5.12
CA LYS A 189 5.50 24.92 4.85
C LYS A 189 4.23 25.56 5.39
N HIS A 190 3.18 24.79 5.67
CA HIS A 190 1.90 25.34 6.03
C HIS A 190 1.92 25.88 7.48
N PRO A 191 1.42 27.11 7.77
CA PRO A 191 1.46 27.65 9.13
C PRO A 191 0.72 26.84 10.21
N ASP A 192 -0.31 26.07 9.82
CA ASP A 192 -1.01 25.14 10.73
C ASP A 192 -0.35 23.75 10.84
N SER A 193 0.81 23.50 10.22
CA SER A 193 1.40 22.14 10.20
C SER A 193 1.70 21.63 11.61
N GLU A 194 2.12 22.50 12.54
CA GLU A 194 2.34 22.11 13.93
C GLU A 194 1.07 21.65 14.63
N ALA A 195 -0.04 22.37 14.45
CA ALA A 195 -1.34 22.00 15.01
C ALA A 195 -1.90 20.72 14.38
N PHE A 196 -1.59 20.49 13.10
CA PHE A 196 -1.92 19.25 12.40
C PHE A 196 -1.18 18.04 12.99
N VAL A 197 0.10 18.19 13.35
CA VAL A 197 0.89 17.14 14.01
C VAL A 197 0.37 16.80 15.40
N ASP A 198 -0.22 17.76 16.12
CA ASP A 198 -0.84 17.53 17.43
C ASP A 198 -2.24 16.90 17.36
N ALA A 199 -2.88 16.88 16.18
CA ALA A 199 -4.29 16.59 16.05
C ALA A 199 -4.67 15.16 16.51
N LYS A 200 -3.69 14.25 16.54
CA LYS A 200 -3.80 12.86 16.97
C LYS A 200 -3.45 12.61 18.43
N MET A 201 -2.82 13.57 19.10
CA MET A 201 -2.45 13.45 20.52
C MET A 201 -3.68 13.44 21.44
N THR A 202 -4.82 13.94 20.96
CA THR A 202 -6.09 13.79 21.67
C THR A 202 -6.79 12.52 21.21
N GLU A 203 -6.82 11.51 22.08
CA GLU A 203 -7.51 10.25 21.82
C GLU A 203 -8.98 10.47 21.41
N GLY A 204 -9.46 9.65 20.47
CA GLY A 204 -10.88 9.62 20.07
C GLY A 204 -11.32 10.67 19.03
N LYS A 205 -10.55 11.73 18.75
CA LYS A 205 -10.94 12.77 17.79
C LYS A 205 -10.78 12.38 16.33
N ILE A 206 -9.56 12.00 15.94
CA ILE A 206 -9.23 11.64 14.56
C ILE A 206 -8.91 10.15 14.55
N THR A 207 -9.95 9.34 14.43
CA THR A 207 -9.86 7.88 14.55
C THR A 207 -9.94 7.16 13.21
N GLY A 208 -10.45 7.82 12.16
CA GLY A 208 -10.66 7.24 10.84
C GLY A 208 -9.61 7.57 9.79
N ALA A 209 -8.59 8.37 10.12
CA ALA A 209 -7.56 8.83 9.19
C ALA A 209 -6.16 8.55 9.71
N ASN A 210 -5.23 8.22 8.81
CA ASN A 210 -3.80 8.34 9.05
C ASN A 210 -3.36 9.77 8.72
N VAL A 211 -2.38 10.29 9.45
CA VAL A 211 -1.85 11.65 9.30
C VAL A 211 -0.39 11.58 8.87
N SER A 212 -0.01 12.33 7.84
CA SER A 212 1.40 12.40 7.42
C SER A 212 1.83 13.79 6.98
N LEU A 213 3.06 14.15 7.29
CA LEU A 213 3.64 15.45 6.94
C LEU A 213 4.44 15.34 5.65
N LYS A 214 4.18 16.25 4.70
CA LYS A 214 4.98 16.41 3.48
C LYS A 214 6.16 17.31 3.79
N ILE A 215 7.33 16.71 3.92
CA ILE A 215 8.59 17.36 4.31
C ILE A 215 9.43 17.64 3.07
N ASP A 216 9.89 18.89 2.94
CA ASP A 216 10.88 19.27 1.93
C ASP A 216 12.32 19.21 2.46
N ASP A 217 13.27 19.15 1.53
CA ASP A 217 14.70 19.00 1.85
C ASP A 217 15.22 20.23 2.62
N ALA A 218 14.65 21.41 2.38
CA ALA A 218 15.01 22.64 3.07
C ALA A 218 14.65 22.61 4.57
N PHE A 219 13.49 22.07 4.92
CA PHE A 219 13.11 21.87 6.32
C PHE A 219 14.05 20.86 7.02
N MET A 220 14.33 19.72 6.37
CA MET A 220 15.24 18.72 6.94
C MET A 220 16.64 19.29 7.20
N GLN A 221 17.18 20.05 6.24
CA GLN A 221 18.47 20.73 6.42
C GLN A 221 18.41 21.73 7.58
N ALA A 222 17.39 22.57 7.65
CA ALA A 222 17.22 23.54 8.73
C ALA A 222 17.12 22.86 10.10
N ALA A 223 16.36 21.76 10.21
CA ALA A 223 16.17 21.02 11.45
C ALA A 223 17.45 20.36 11.96
N ILE A 224 18.27 19.80 11.06
CA ILE A 224 19.54 19.16 11.41
C ILE A 224 20.63 20.19 11.73
N GLU A 225 20.61 21.35 11.07
CA GLU A 225 21.62 22.41 11.23
C GLU A 225 21.28 23.41 12.34
N GLY A 226 20.12 23.31 12.99
CA GLY A 226 19.72 24.25 14.04
C GLY A 226 19.35 25.63 13.51
N LYS A 227 18.66 25.70 12.38
CA LYS A 227 18.30 26.95 11.69
C LYS A 227 16.79 27.22 11.74
N GLU A 228 16.44 28.49 11.52
CA GLU A 228 15.05 28.88 11.31
C GLU A 228 14.53 28.36 9.97
N TYR A 229 13.22 28.12 9.91
CA TYR A 229 12.49 27.77 8.70
C TYR A 229 11.26 28.66 8.55
N THR A 230 11.04 29.17 7.33
CA THR A 230 9.88 30.03 7.04
C THR A 230 8.72 29.20 6.53
N GLN A 231 7.64 29.19 7.30
CA GLN A 231 6.34 28.71 6.87
C GLN A 231 5.54 29.82 6.21
N GLN A 232 4.73 29.45 5.22
CA GLN A 232 3.98 30.41 4.41
C GLN A 232 2.66 29.85 3.89
N TYR A 233 1.71 30.76 3.65
CA TYR A 233 0.46 30.45 2.96
C TYR A 233 0.09 31.56 1.94
N PRO A 234 -0.34 31.22 0.71
CA PRO A 234 -0.35 29.88 0.11
C PRO A 234 1.04 29.27 -0.03
N ILE A 235 1.18 27.95 0.14
CA ILE A 235 2.48 27.28 0.32
C ILE A 235 3.44 27.39 -0.87
N HIS A 236 2.92 27.65 -2.07
CA HIS A 236 3.70 27.79 -3.31
C HIS A 236 3.73 29.24 -3.84
N ALA A 237 3.18 30.21 -3.11
CA ALA A 237 3.15 31.59 -3.57
C ALA A 237 4.55 32.23 -3.50
N GLU A 238 4.94 32.97 -4.55
CA GLU A 238 6.13 33.83 -4.53
C GLU A 238 5.96 34.99 -3.53
N LYS A 239 4.73 35.47 -3.36
CA LYS A 239 4.33 36.51 -2.40
C LYS A 239 3.24 35.96 -1.50
N PRO A 240 3.60 35.25 -0.42
CA PRO A 240 2.62 34.66 0.49
C PRO A 240 1.82 35.74 1.23
N LYS A 241 0.57 35.41 1.57
CA LYS A 241 -0.30 36.28 2.38
C LYS A 241 0.03 36.19 3.86
N TYR A 242 0.44 35.01 4.32
CA TYR A 242 0.81 34.74 5.71
C TYR A 242 2.19 34.09 5.73
N THR A 243 3.03 34.52 6.67
CA THR A 243 4.37 33.98 6.90
C THR A 243 4.66 33.92 8.38
N GLN A 244 5.37 32.88 8.81
CA GLN A 244 5.95 32.82 10.15
C GLN A 244 7.30 32.11 10.10
N ASN A 245 8.23 32.55 10.92
CA ASN A 245 9.50 31.84 11.12
C ASN A 245 9.36 30.95 12.35
N ILE A 246 9.83 29.72 12.23
CA ILE A 246 9.87 28.74 13.30
C ILE A 246 11.29 28.22 13.49
N ASP A 247 11.58 27.74 14.70
CA ASP A 247 12.79 26.95 14.95
C ASP A 247 12.58 25.52 14.41
N ALA A 248 13.30 25.17 13.34
CA ALA A 248 13.07 23.91 12.63
C ALA A 248 13.41 22.68 13.49
N THR A 249 14.42 22.77 14.36
CA THR A 249 14.81 21.71 15.27
C THR A 249 13.73 21.44 16.31
N THR A 250 13.11 22.49 16.83
CA THR A 250 12.00 22.39 17.79
C THR A 250 10.79 21.72 17.15
N PHE A 251 10.42 22.11 15.93
CA PHE A 251 9.31 21.45 15.23
C PHE A 251 9.65 20.00 14.86
N TRP A 252 10.89 19.72 14.44
CA TRP A 252 11.33 18.35 14.17
C TRP A 252 11.27 17.45 15.41
N ASN A 253 11.76 17.92 16.55
CA ASN A 253 11.68 17.17 17.82
C ASN A 253 10.23 16.89 18.22
N LYS A 254 9.30 17.82 17.95
CA LYS A 254 7.87 17.61 18.16
C LYS A 254 7.30 16.51 17.24
N ILE A 255 7.69 16.47 15.97
CA ILE A 255 7.32 15.40 15.03
C ILE A 255 7.79 14.05 15.57
N ILE A 256 9.06 13.96 16.00
CA ILE A 256 9.64 12.73 16.56
C ILE A 256 8.92 12.29 17.82
N HIS A 257 8.68 13.21 18.76
CA HIS A 257 7.99 12.91 20.01
C HIS A 257 6.58 12.36 19.75
N ASN A 258 5.80 13.00 18.87
CA ASN A 258 4.44 12.55 18.57
C ASN A 258 4.45 11.18 17.85
N ALA A 259 5.39 10.96 16.92
CA ALA A 259 5.55 9.68 16.24
C ALA A 259 5.95 8.56 17.21
N TRP A 260 6.87 8.83 18.15
CA TRP A 260 7.23 7.90 19.22
C TRP A 260 6.06 7.58 20.14
N GLN A 261 5.28 8.60 20.53
CA GLN A 261 4.18 8.45 21.48
C GLN A 261 2.90 7.84 20.87
N SER A 262 2.65 8.04 19.58
CA SER A 262 1.36 7.72 18.94
C SER A 262 1.43 7.01 17.59
N ALA A 263 2.64 6.70 17.09
CA ALA A 263 2.91 6.18 15.74
C ALA A 263 2.49 7.12 14.58
N GLU A 264 2.10 8.36 14.88
CA GLU A 264 1.74 9.40 13.92
C GLU A 264 2.35 10.74 14.34
N PRO A 265 2.68 11.64 13.39
CA PRO A 265 2.46 11.54 11.95
C PRO A 265 3.54 10.68 11.27
N GLY A 266 3.17 10.01 10.18
CA GLY A 266 4.16 9.52 9.22
C GLY A 266 4.86 10.68 8.51
N VAL A 267 6.02 10.42 7.90
CA VAL A 267 6.76 11.42 7.11
C VAL A 267 6.79 11.04 5.64
N LEU A 268 6.57 12.02 4.77
CA LEU A 268 6.66 11.90 3.32
C LEU A 268 7.73 12.88 2.84
N PHE A 269 8.86 12.37 2.33
CA PHE A 269 9.96 13.18 1.81
C PHE A 269 9.58 13.69 0.42
N TRP A 270 8.87 14.82 0.40
CA TRP A 270 8.11 15.27 -0.75
C TRP A 270 8.98 15.67 -1.93
N ASP A 271 10.14 16.29 -1.68
CA ASP A 271 11.08 16.62 -2.74
C ASP A 271 11.65 15.35 -3.41
N THR A 272 11.93 14.30 -2.63
CA THR A 272 12.33 13.00 -3.16
C THR A 272 11.20 12.33 -3.95
N ILE A 273 9.96 12.37 -3.44
CA ILE A 273 8.77 11.87 -4.15
C ILE A 273 8.64 12.53 -5.53
N ILE A 274 8.63 13.86 -5.59
CA ILE A 274 8.42 14.60 -6.84
C ILE A 274 9.59 14.43 -7.79
N ARG A 275 10.83 14.51 -7.29
CA ARG A 275 12.06 14.39 -8.11
C ARG A 275 12.16 13.03 -8.81
N GLU A 276 11.75 11.96 -8.14
CA GLU A 276 11.82 10.59 -8.65
C GLU A 276 10.57 10.17 -9.45
N SER A 277 9.48 10.94 -9.39
CA SER A 277 8.19 10.61 -10.00
C SER A 277 8.18 10.81 -11.51
N LEU A 278 7.91 9.73 -12.25
CA LEU A 278 7.65 9.81 -13.70
C LEU A 278 6.34 10.56 -14.04
N PRO A 279 5.21 10.32 -13.33
CA PRO A 279 3.98 11.08 -13.58
C PRO A 279 4.13 12.60 -13.48
N ASP A 280 4.98 13.09 -12.57
CA ASP A 280 5.19 14.54 -12.40
C ASP A 280 5.91 15.18 -13.61
N CYS A 281 6.52 14.40 -14.50
CA CYS A 281 6.99 14.88 -15.81
C CYS A 281 5.83 15.32 -16.74
N TYR A 282 4.60 14.97 -16.39
CA TYR A 282 3.34 15.31 -17.08
C TYR A 282 2.43 16.19 -16.20
N ALA A 283 3.02 16.93 -15.25
CA ALA A 283 2.27 17.78 -14.33
C ALA A 283 1.37 18.82 -15.03
N ASP A 284 1.84 19.40 -16.14
CA ASP A 284 1.11 20.33 -17.00
C ASP A 284 -0.13 19.69 -17.66
N LEU A 285 -0.14 18.36 -17.81
CA LEU A 285 -1.26 17.57 -18.31
C LEU A 285 -2.16 17.04 -17.17
N GLY A 286 -1.97 17.55 -15.95
CA GLY A 286 -2.78 17.21 -14.78
C GLY A 286 -2.36 15.92 -14.08
N PHE A 287 -1.10 15.48 -14.24
CA PHE A 287 -0.53 14.37 -13.48
C PHE A 287 0.32 14.81 -12.28
N LYS A 288 0.23 16.08 -11.88
CA LYS A 288 0.91 16.62 -10.70
C LYS A 288 0.47 15.85 -9.46
N THR A 289 1.42 15.27 -8.75
CA THR A 289 1.20 14.62 -7.47
C THR A 289 0.79 15.64 -6.41
N VAL A 290 -0.28 15.36 -5.65
CA VAL A 290 -0.80 16.29 -4.60
C VAL A 290 -0.81 15.65 -3.21
N SER A 291 -1.05 14.35 -3.15
CA SER A 291 -1.09 13.55 -1.92
C SER A 291 -0.66 12.10 -2.23
N THR A 292 -0.77 11.22 -1.25
CA THR A 292 -0.62 9.78 -1.41
C THR A 292 -1.94 9.07 -1.12
N ASN A 293 -2.04 7.81 -1.50
CA ASN A 293 -3.10 6.93 -1.01
C ASN A 293 -2.95 6.65 0.52
N PRO A 294 -3.95 5.99 1.17
CA PRO A 294 -3.97 5.69 2.61
C PRO A 294 -2.72 5.05 3.23
N CYS A 295 -1.92 4.33 2.44
CA CYS A 295 -0.76 3.60 2.92
C CYS A 295 0.57 4.27 2.53
N GLY A 296 0.55 5.39 1.80
CA GLY A 296 1.76 6.18 1.49
C GLY A 296 2.66 5.61 0.38
N GLU A 297 2.34 4.44 -0.17
CA GLU A 297 3.13 3.77 -1.20
C GLU A 297 2.85 4.31 -2.62
N ILE A 298 1.73 4.98 -2.86
CA ILE A 298 1.41 5.57 -4.16
C ILE A 298 1.16 7.07 -4.03
N PRO A 299 2.15 7.90 -4.39
CA PRO A 299 1.91 9.31 -4.68
C PRO A 299 1.02 9.44 -5.92
N LEU A 300 -0.08 10.19 -5.79
CA LEU A 300 -1.12 10.28 -6.80
C LEU A 300 -1.49 11.74 -7.10
N CYS A 301 -1.84 11.96 -8.37
CA CYS A 301 -2.57 13.14 -8.79
C CYS A 301 -4.08 12.97 -8.55
N PRO A 302 -4.88 14.04 -8.60
CA PRO A 302 -6.31 13.94 -8.42
C PRO A 302 -7.00 12.99 -9.41
N TYR A 303 -7.90 12.16 -8.87
CA TYR A 303 -8.74 11.19 -9.58
C TYR A 303 -7.99 10.03 -10.24
N ASP A 304 -6.69 9.92 -9.99
CA ASP A 304 -5.92 8.72 -10.31
C ASP A 304 -6.07 7.69 -9.19
N SER A 305 -5.72 6.43 -9.47
CA SER A 305 -6.04 5.33 -8.56
C SER A 305 -4.98 4.24 -8.48
N CYS A 306 -4.99 3.59 -7.33
CA CYS A 306 -4.09 2.53 -6.92
C CYS A 306 -4.70 1.16 -7.28
N ARG A 307 -4.02 0.41 -8.15
CA ARG A 307 -4.34 -0.97 -8.52
C ARG A 307 -3.11 -1.82 -8.21
N LEU A 308 -3.32 -2.97 -7.55
CA LEU A 308 -2.21 -3.67 -6.90
C LEU A 308 -2.18 -5.16 -7.22
N LEU A 309 -0.98 -5.66 -7.48
CA LEU A 309 -0.64 -7.07 -7.57
C LEU A 309 0.74 -7.26 -6.94
N ALA A 310 0.86 -8.21 -6.02
CA ALA A 310 2.13 -8.56 -5.39
C ALA A 310 2.72 -9.85 -5.96
N ILE A 311 4.04 -9.87 -6.11
CA ILE A 311 4.81 -11.05 -6.48
C ILE A 311 5.38 -11.67 -5.21
N ASN A 312 5.09 -12.94 -4.97
CA ASN A 312 5.58 -13.68 -3.81
C ASN A 312 7.04 -14.11 -4.03
N LEU A 313 7.98 -13.38 -3.42
CA LEU A 313 9.41 -13.57 -3.65
C LEU A 313 9.93 -14.92 -3.15
N TYR A 314 9.39 -15.44 -2.04
CA TYR A 314 9.78 -16.74 -1.49
C TYR A 314 9.61 -17.89 -2.51
N SER A 315 8.58 -17.80 -3.36
CA SER A 315 8.27 -18.86 -4.35
C SER A 315 9.28 -19.02 -5.48
N TYR A 316 10.23 -18.09 -5.60
CA TYR A 316 11.33 -18.18 -6.56
C TYR A 316 12.62 -18.72 -5.95
N VAL A 317 12.62 -19.05 -4.64
CA VAL A 317 13.74 -19.72 -3.99
C VAL A 317 13.62 -21.23 -4.22
N GLU A 318 14.62 -21.80 -4.91
CA GLU A 318 14.78 -23.23 -5.10
C GLU A 318 15.64 -23.81 -3.97
N ASN A 319 15.27 -24.98 -3.44
CA ASN A 319 15.89 -25.62 -2.27
C ASN A 319 15.99 -24.69 -1.05
N PRO A 320 14.88 -24.03 -0.63
CA PRO A 320 14.89 -23.04 0.43
C PRO A 320 15.42 -23.65 1.74
N PHE A 321 16.12 -22.82 2.54
CA PHE A 321 16.70 -23.19 3.84
C PHE A 321 17.80 -24.25 3.78
N THR A 322 18.35 -24.54 2.59
CA THR A 322 19.48 -25.46 2.42
C THR A 322 20.72 -24.73 1.91
N PRO A 323 21.93 -25.31 2.02
CA PRO A 323 23.14 -24.73 1.42
C PRO A 323 23.08 -24.59 -0.11
N ASN A 324 22.13 -25.26 -0.78
CA ASN A 324 21.92 -25.17 -2.23
C ASN A 324 20.79 -24.19 -2.61
N ALA A 325 20.35 -23.36 -1.66
CA ALA A 325 19.32 -22.36 -1.90
C ALA A 325 19.73 -21.39 -3.01
N LYS A 326 18.87 -21.20 -4.01
CA LYS A 326 19.11 -20.26 -5.10
C LYS A 326 17.83 -19.58 -5.55
N PHE A 327 17.94 -18.29 -5.88
CA PHE A 327 16.83 -17.54 -6.43
C PHE A 327 16.77 -17.67 -7.95
N ASN A 328 15.62 -18.10 -8.48
CA ASN A 328 15.42 -18.29 -9.91
C ASN A 328 15.06 -16.97 -10.61
N PHE A 329 16.10 -16.17 -10.92
CA PHE A 329 15.94 -14.89 -11.61
C PHE A 329 15.30 -14.99 -13.00
N SER A 330 15.53 -16.08 -13.74
CA SER A 330 14.95 -16.26 -15.07
C SER A 330 13.43 -16.38 -14.98
N LYS A 331 12.94 -17.25 -14.10
CA LYS A 331 11.51 -17.45 -13.87
C LYS A 331 10.87 -16.20 -13.25
N PHE A 332 11.57 -15.57 -12.31
CA PHE A 332 11.13 -14.31 -11.72
C PHE A 332 10.92 -13.23 -12.78
N LYS A 333 11.91 -12.99 -13.65
CA LYS A 333 11.82 -12.03 -14.75
C LYS A 333 10.62 -12.31 -15.66
N GLU A 334 10.42 -13.56 -16.06
CA GLU A 334 9.29 -13.97 -16.89
C GLU A 334 7.95 -13.67 -16.21
N HIS A 335 7.80 -14.09 -14.95
CA HIS A 335 6.56 -13.87 -14.19
C HIS A 335 6.30 -12.40 -13.89
N VAL A 336 7.32 -11.57 -13.68
CA VAL A 336 7.18 -10.11 -13.57
C VAL A 336 6.60 -9.53 -14.87
N MET A 337 7.04 -10.02 -16.03
CA MET A 337 6.50 -9.55 -17.30
C MET A 337 5.01 -9.91 -17.45
N TYR A 338 4.61 -11.12 -17.06
CA TYR A 338 3.19 -11.50 -16.99
C TYR A 338 2.41 -10.67 -15.97
N ALA A 339 2.99 -10.40 -14.80
CA ALA A 339 2.36 -9.58 -13.76
C ALA A 339 2.02 -8.17 -14.27
N GLN A 340 2.97 -7.51 -14.93
CA GLN A 340 2.73 -6.19 -15.52
C GLN A 340 1.67 -6.24 -16.63
N ARG A 341 1.65 -7.31 -17.43
CA ARG A 341 0.63 -7.51 -18.46
C ARG A 341 -0.77 -7.69 -17.88
N MET A 342 -0.92 -8.57 -16.89
CA MET A 342 -2.15 -8.74 -16.13
C MET A 342 -2.62 -7.43 -15.52
N MET A 343 -1.69 -6.60 -15.02
CA MET A 343 -2.03 -5.28 -14.48
C MET A 343 -2.55 -4.30 -15.55
N ASP A 344 -2.04 -4.36 -16.78
CA ASP A 344 -2.60 -3.61 -17.91
C ASP A 344 -4.03 -4.09 -18.28
N ASP A 345 -4.29 -5.40 -18.20
CA ASP A 345 -5.63 -5.96 -18.44
C ASP A 345 -6.62 -5.57 -17.33
N ILE A 346 -6.15 -5.49 -16.07
CA ILE A 346 -6.96 -5.04 -14.94
C ILE A 346 -7.38 -3.57 -15.12
N ILE A 347 -6.62 -2.74 -15.83
CA ILE A 347 -7.05 -1.37 -16.17
C ILE A 347 -8.27 -1.41 -17.10
N ASP A 348 -8.28 -2.30 -18.10
CA ASP A 348 -9.42 -2.42 -19.00
C ASP A 348 -10.65 -2.99 -18.27
N LEU A 349 -10.46 -3.95 -17.37
CA LEU A 349 -11.53 -4.43 -16.48
C LEU A 349 -12.06 -3.31 -15.58
N GLU A 350 -11.18 -2.47 -15.06
CA GLU A 350 -11.58 -1.33 -14.23
C GLU A 350 -12.37 -0.30 -15.05
N MET A 351 -12.02 -0.07 -16.31
CA MET A 351 -12.81 0.79 -17.20
C MET A 351 -14.24 0.25 -17.38
N GLU A 352 -14.41 -1.06 -17.55
CA GLU A 352 -15.73 -1.71 -17.61
C GLU A 352 -16.49 -1.58 -16.27
N LYS A 353 -15.79 -1.67 -15.13
CA LYS A 353 -16.39 -1.44 -13.80
C LYS A 353 -16.80 0.01 -13.58
N ILE A 354 -16.00 0.98 -14.01
CA ILE A 354 -16.35 2.41 -13.94
C ILE A 354 -17.60 2.68 -14.77
N GLU A 355 -17.73 2.08 -15.96
CA GLU A 355 -18.94 2.17 -16.78
C GLU A 355 -20.16 1.57 -16.08
N THR A 356 -19.99 0.42 -15.42
CA THR A 356 -21.05 -0.19 -14.61
C THR A 356 -21.48 0.71 -13.45
N ILE A 357 -20.52 1.36 -12.78
CA ILE A 357 -20.80 2.33 -11.70
C ILE A 357 -21.57 3.53 -12.25
N ILE A 358 -21.14 4.11 -13.37
CA ILE A 358 -21.82 5.23 -14.02
C ILE A 358 -23.26 4.86 -14.39
N ALA A 359 -23.45 3.71 -15.05
CA ALA A 359 -24.78 3.23 -15.41
C ALA A 359 -25.67 2.98 -14.18
N LYS A 360 -25.09 2.48 -13.08
CA LYS A 360 -25.82 2.28 -11.83
C LYS A 360 -26.31 3.61 -11.24
N ILE A 361 -25.48 4.65 -11.28
CA ILE A 361 -25.81 6.00 -10.80
C ILE A 361 -26.89 6.61 -11.69
N GLU A 362 -26.75 6.51 -13.01
CA GLU A 362 -27.75 7.05 -13.95
C GLU A 362 -29.13 6.42 -13.77
N ALA A 363 -29.17 5.13 -13.43
CA ALA A 363 -30.40 4.39 -13.13
C ALA A 363 -30.92 4.58 -11.69
N ASP A 364 -30.22 5.28 -10.81
CA ASP A 364 -30.73 5.57 -9.46
C ASP A 364 -31.99 6.46 -9.55
N PRO A 365 -33.01 6.22 -8.69
CA PRO A 365 -34.28 6.95 -8.72
C PRO A 365 -34.17 8.41 -8.24
N GLU A 366 -32.94 8.88 -8.00
CA GLU A 366 -32.63 10.22 -7.49
C GLU A 366 -32.59 11.27 -8.61
N THR A 367 -32.75 12.54 -8.20
CA THR A 367 -32.67 13.68 -9.13
C THR A 367 -31.27 13.86 -9.69
N ASP A 368 -31.15 14.52 -10.85
CA ASP A 368 -29.85 14.77 -11.48
C ASP A 368 -28.94 15.66 -10.62
N GLU A 369 -29.52 16.55 -9.80
CA GLU A 369 -28.78 17.38 -8.85
C GLU A 369 -28.07 16.52 -7.79
N VAL A 370 -28.77 15.54 -7.21
CA VAL A 370 -28.21 14.61 -6.21
C VAL A 370 -27.15 13.70 -6.83
N LYS A 371 -27.38 13.21 -8.06
CA LYS A 371 -26.46 12.31 -8.76
C LYS A 371 -25.19 13.00 -9.28
N ALA A 372 -25.24 14.32 -9.48
CA ALA A 372 -24.20 15.07 -10.19
C ALA A 372 -22.80 14.89 -9.61
N THR A 373 -22.66 14.81 -8.28
CA THR A 373 -21.35 14.66 -7.64
C THR A 373 -20.70 13.34 -7.97
N GLU A 374 -21.39 12.23 -7.70
CA GLU A 374 -20.85 10.89 -7.93
C GLU A 374 -20.60 10.67 -9.43
N LEU A 375 -21.51 11.13 -10.30
CA LEU A 375 -21.35 10.99 -11.74
C LEU A 375 -20.12 11.73 -12.27
N ASN A 376 -19.92 12.98 -11.85
CA ASN A 376 -18.76 13.78 -12.27
C ASN A 376 -17.45 13.21 -11.70
N LEU A 377 -17.47 12.69 -10.48
CA LEU A 377 -16.35 11.99 -9.86
C LEU A 377 -15.89 10.80 -10.72
N TRP A 378 -16.80 9.89 -11.05
CA TRP A 378 -16.44 8.71 -11.85
C TRP A 378 -16.05 9.04 -13.29
N LYS A 379 -16.61 10.10 -13.89
CA LYS A 379 -16.15 10.61 -15.19
C LYS A 379 -14.70 11.11 -15.13
N LYS A 380 -14.32 11.84 -14.08
CA LYS A 380 -12.92 12.30 -13.87
C LYS A 380 -11.97 11.11 -13.67
N ILE A 381 -12.39 10.10 -12.91
CA ILE A 381 -11.61 8.87 -12.69
C ILE A 381 -11.44 8.07 -13.99
N LYS A 382 -12.51 7.95 -14.78
CA LYS A 382 -12.47 7.29 -16.10
C LYS A 382 -11.45 7.95 -17.01
N ASP A 383 -11.52 9.28 -17.11
CA ASP A 383 -10.61 10.07 -17.93
C ASP A 383 -9.15 9.88 -17.48
N LYS A 384 -8.86 10.08 -16.19
CA LYS A 384 -7.50 9.97 -15.64
C LYS A 384 -6.92 8.56 -15.78
N THR A 385 -7.74 7.54 -15.52
CA THR A 385 -7.37 6.11 -15.70
C THR A 385 -6.98 5.82 -17.14
N SER A 386 -7.77 6.30 -18.11
CA SER A 386 -7.52 6.04 -19.52
C SER A 386 -6.25 6.71 -20.06
N GLN A 387 -5.94 7.92 -19.55
CA GLN A 387 -4.78 8.70 -19.99
C GLN A 387 -3.47 8.20 -19.40
N GLY A 388 -3.44 7.85 -18.11
CA GLY A 388 -2.22 7.46 -17.41
C GLY A 388 -1.95 5.95 -17.44
N ARG A 389 -3.01 5.13 -17.43
CA ARG A 389 -2.92 3.66 -17.34
C ARG A 389 -1.95 3.17 -16.25
N ARG A 390 -1.99 3.80 -15.07
CA ARG A 390 -1.08 3.49 -13.95
C ARG A 390 -1.31 2.08 -13.41
N THR A 391 -0.22 1.37 -13.13
CA THR A 391 -0.22 0.06 -12.44
C THR A 391 0.62 0.11 -11.17
N GLY A 392 0.48 -0.92 -10.33
CA GLY A 392 1.24 -1.10 -9.10
C GLY A 392 1.61 -2.57 -8.91
N VAL A 393 2.65 -3.02 -9.60
CA VAL A 393 3.29 -4.32 -9.37
C VAL A 393 4.26 -4.17 -8.20
N GLY A 394 4.04 -4.96 -7.16
CA GLY A 394 4.85 -4.98 -5.95
C GLY A 394 5.36 -6.36 -5.60
N THR A 395 5.92 -6.46 -4.41
CA THR A 395 6.46 -7.71 -3.85
C THR A 395 5.84 -8.00 -2.49
N THR A 396 5.95 -9.26 -2.08
CA THR A 396 5.72 -9.72 -0.71
C THR A 396 6.74 -10.82 -0.41
N ALA A 397 6.81 -11.26 0.84
CA ALA A 397 7.65 -12.36 1.28
C ALA A 397 9.15 -12.06 1.25
N GLU A 398 9.57 -10.80 1.37
CA GLU A 398 11.00 -10.45 1.32
C GLU A 398 11.78 -11.02 2.51
N GLY A 399 11.25 -10.88 3.74
CA GLY A 399 11.87 -11.46 4.93
C GLY A 399 12.05 -12.97 4.80
N ASP A 400 11.05 -13.66 4.27
CA ASP A 400 11.11 -15.11 4.05
C ASP A 400 12.03 -15.50 2.90
N MET A 401 12.06 -14.72 1.81
CA MET A 401 13.00 -14.94 0.71
C MET A 401 14.45 -14.85 1.22
N ILE A 402 14.76 -13.80 1.98
CA ILE A 402 16.09 -13.59 2.57
C ILE A 402 16.46 -14.76 3.49
N ALA A 403 15.57 -15.12 4.42
CA ALA A 403 15.79 -16.25 5.32
C ALA A 403 15.93 -17.59 4.57
N ALA A 404 15.12 -17.82 3.54
CA ALA A 404 15.17 -19.03 2.70
C ALA A 404 16.46 -19.14 1.89
N MET A 405 17.08 -18.01 1.55
CA MET A 405 18.40 -17.94 0.93
C MET A 405 19.56 -18.15 1.94
N GLY A 406 19.26 -18.34 3.22
CA GLY A 406 20.26 -18.46 4.29
C GLY A 406 20.91 -17.14 4.69
N LEU A 407 20.32 -16.01 4.28
CA LEU A 407 20.79 -14.66 4.59
C LEU A 407 20.06 -14.12 5.82
N THR A 408 20.71 -13.19 6.53
CA THR A 408 20.10 -12.49 7.68
C THR A 408 19.59 -11.13 7.24
N TYR A 409 18.30 -10.88 7.44
CA TYR A 409 17.67 -9.59 7.13
C TYR A 409 18.34 -8.45 7.91
N GLY A 410 18.45 -7.26 7.32
CA GLY A 410 19.08 -6.11 7.97
C GLY A 410 20.61 -6.16 7.95
N THR A 411 21.20 -6.99 7.09
CA THR A 411 22.64 -7.01 6.80
C THR A 411 22.94 -6.40 5.43
N GLU A 412 24.20 -5.99 5.21
CA GLU A 412 24.63 -5.45 3.91
C GLU A 412 24.54 -6.50 2.79
N GLU A 413 24.82 -7.77 3.09
CA GLU A 413 24.72 -8.86 2.13
C GLU A 413 23.27 -9.10 1.69
N ALA A 414 22.34 -9.21 2.64
CA ALA A 414 20.91 -9.30 2.34
C ALA A 414 20.41 -8.07 1.57
N THR A 415 20.90 -6.88 1.92
CA THR A 415 20.56 -5.64 1.21
C THR A 415 21.01 -5.68 -0.26
N LYS A 416 22.26 -6.09 -0.54
CA LYS A 416 22.75 -6.23 -1.93
C LYS A 416 21.91 -7.21 -2.73
N PHE A 417 21.56 -8.34 -2.13
CA PHE A 417 20.71 -9.34 -2.76
C PHE A 417 19.30 -8.81 -3.05
N SER A 418 18.66 -8.14 -2.07
CA SER A 418 17.35 -7.52 -2.26
C SER A 418 17.37 -6.46 -3.37
N VAL A 419 18.42 -5.64 -3.45
CA VAL A 419 18.58 -4.64 -4.52
C VAL A 419 18.65 -5.30 -5.90
N GLU A 420 19.34 -6.43 -6.05
CA GLU A 420 19.41 -7.20 -7.31
C GLU A 420 18.02 -7.71 -7.73
N VAL A 421 17.24 -8.22 -6.77
CA VAL A 421 15.85 -8.67 -6.99
C VAL A 421 14.96 -7.51 -7.44
N HIS A 422 15.00 -6.37 -6.76
CA HIS A 422 14.17 -5.21 -7.09
C HIS A 422 14.61 -4.48 -8.36
N LYS A 423 15.91 -4.48 -8.67
CA LYS A 423 16.41 -4.05 -9.98
C LYS A 423 15.86 -4.94 -11.10
N THR A 424 15.88 -6.26 -10.92
CA THR A 424 15.33 -7.21 -11.88
C THR A 424 13.82 -7.02 -12.07
N LEU A 425 13.08 -6.82 -10.97
CA LEU A 425 11.66 -6.46 -10.98
C LEU A 425 11.41 -5.22 -11.85
N ALA A 426 12.17 -4.15 -11.60
CA ALA A 426 11.97 -2.88 -12.30
C ALA A 426 12.21 -2.99 -13.80
N LEU A 427 13.33 -3.60 -14.19
CA LEU A 427 13.68 -3.80 -15.59
C LEU A 427 12.66 -4.68 -16.31
N ALA A 428 12.20 -5.76 -15.68
CA ALA A 428 11.24 -6.67 -16.27
C ALA A 428 9.84 -6.04 -16.42
N ALA A 429 9.37 -5.30 -15.41
CA ALA A 429 8.07 -4.62 -15.46
C ALA A 429 8.07 -3.52 -16.55
N TYR A 430 9.10 -2.67 -16.58
CA TYR A 430 9.22 -1.64 -17.62
C TYR A 430 9.37 -2.23 -19.01
N ARG A 431 10.14 -3.32 -19.16
CA ARG A 431 10.24 -4.04 -20.43
C ARG A 431 8.91 -4.59 -20.88
N SER A 432 8.12 -5.17 -19.98
CA SER A 432 6.75 -5.61 -20.29
C SER A 432 5.88 -4.44 -20.76
N SER A 433 5.91 -3.30 -20.05
CA SER A 433 5.14 -2.10 -20.47
C SER A 433 5.55 -1.58 -21.85
N VAL A 434 6.83 -1.63 -22.22
CA VAL A 434 7.33 -1.24 -23.56
C VAL A 434 6.90 -2.25 -24.64
N MET A 435 6.97 -3.56 -24.34
CA MET A 435 6.48 -4.59 -25.27
C MET A 435 4.97 -4.48 -25.49
N LEU A 436 4.20 -4.22 -24.42
CA LEU A 436 2.77 -3.94 -24.52
C LEU A 436 2.50 -2.69 -25.35
N ALA A 437 3.32 -1.65 -25.28
CA ALA A 437 3.15 -0.48 -26.14
C ALA A 437 3.35 -0.82 -27.63
N SER A 438 4.27 -1.71 -27.96
CA SER A 438 4.46 -2.19 -29.33
C SER A 438 3.27 -3.00 -29.86
N GLU A 439 2.51 -3.65 -28.97
CA GLU A 439 1.34 -4.48 -29.33
C GLU A 439 0.00 -3.73 -29.25
N ARG A 440 -0.15 -2.83 -28.27
CA ARG A 440 -1.42 -2.22 -27.83
C ARG A 440 -1.42 -0.69 -27.93
N GLY A 441 -0.26 -0.09 -28.27
CA GLY A 441 -0.02 1.35 -28.25
C GLY A 441 0.44 1.86 -26.87
N ALA A 442 1.24 2.92 -26.86
CA ALA A 442 1.65 3.62 -25.64
C ALA A 442 0.45 4.25 -24.90
N PHE A 443 0.62 4.64 -23.64
CA PHE A 443 -0.42 5.43 -22.97
C PHE A 443 -0.62 6.79 -23.67
N PRO A 444 -1.85 7.34 -23.72
CA PRO A 444 -2.20 8.45 -24.61
C PRO A 444 -1.31 9.70 -24.54
N VAL A 445 -0.80 10.05 -23.37
CA VAL A 445 -0.02 11.28 -23.16
C VAL A 445 1.49 11.05 -23.12
N PHE A 446 1.98 9.85 -23.47
CA PHE A 446 3.39 9.50 -23.40
C PHE A 446 4.26 10.38 -24.29
N ASP A 447 5.37 10.88 -23.72
CA ASP A 447 6.46 11.52 -24.46
C ASP A 447 7.77 11.33 -23.72
N TYR A 448 8.66 10.49 -24.26
CA TYR A 448 9.97 10.19 -23.64
C TYR A 448 10.81 11.45 -23.42
N LYS A 449 10.62 12.53 -24.20
CA LYS A 449 11.39 13.78 -24.06
C LYS A 449 11.11 14.46 -22.74
N ARG A 450 9.91 14.26 -22.16
CA ARG A 450 9.55 14.82 -20.85
C ARG A 450 10.32 14.16 -19.70
N GLU A 451 10.83 12.96 -19.92
CA GLU A 451 11.42 12.11 -18.87
C GLU A 451 12.94 12.01 -18.94
N VAL A 452 13.60 12.66 -19.91
CA VAL A 452 15.06 12.57 -20.12
C VAL A 452 15.89 13.03 -18.91
N ASN A 453 15.31 13.90 -18.08
CA ASN A 453 15.95 14.42 -16.87
C ASN A 453 15.47 13.72 -15.59
N ASN A 454 14.53 12.76 -15.70
CA ASN A 454 14.02 12.05 -14.54
C ASN A 454 15.09 11.04 -14.03
N PRO A 455 15.50 11.09 -12.75
CA PRO A 455 16.54 10.21 -12.22
C PRO A 455 16.20 8.73 -12.27
N PHE A 456 14.94 8.35 -12.02
CA PHE A 456 14.49 6.96 -12.11
C PHE A 456 14.61 6.44 -13.54
N MET A 457 14.19 7.21 -14.55
CA MET A 457 14.34 6.82 -15.96
C MET A 457 15.80 6.69 -16.38
N ASN A 458 16.66 7.61 -15.92
CA ASN A 458 18.10 7.55 -16.21
C ASN A 458 18.75 6.31 -15.58
N ARG A 459 18.36 5.91 -14.37
CA ARG A 459 18.81 4.65 -13.76
C ARG A 459 18.38 3.41 -14.56
N LEU A 460 17.16 3.39 -15.09
CA LEU A 460 16.72 2.30 -15.98
C LEU A 460 17.55 2.25 -17.26
N LYS A 461 17.82 3.41 -17.87
CA LYS A 461 18.66 3.52 -19.08
C LYS A 461 20.09 3.06 -18.84
N GLU A 462 20.70 3.42 -17.71
CA GLU A 462 22.05 2.98 -17.33
C GLU A 462 22.11 1.47 -17.10
N ALA A 463 21.06 0.89 -16.53
CA ALA A 463 20.98 -0.54 -16.25
C ALA A 463 20.66 -1.40 -17.48
N ASP A 464 19.89 -0.85 -18.44
CA ASP A 464 19.45 -1.55 -19.66
C ASP A 464 19.18 -0.53 -20.79
N SER A 465 20.21 -0.22 -21.57
CA SER A 465 20.12 0.73 -22.68
C SER A 465 19.18 0.25 -23.79
N GLU A 466 19.10 -1.07 -24.00
CA GLU A 466 18.23 -1.64 -25.03
C GLU A 466 16.75 -1.44 -24.67
N LEU A 467 16.39 -1.63 -23.40
CA LEU A 467 15.06 -1.30 -22.90
C LEU A 467 14.71 0.17 -23.19
N TYR A 468 15.64 1.09 -22.91
CA TYR A 468 15.42 2.51 -23.17
C TYR A 468 15.23 2.80 -24.67
N ASP A 469 16.05 2.23 -25.54
CA ASP A 469 15.94 2.41 -27.00
C ASP A 469 14.61 1.88 -27.54
N LEU A 470 14.14 0.73 -27.03
CA LEU A 470 12.82 0.19 -27.33
C LEU A 470 11.70 1.10 -26.84
N MET A 471 11.85 1.70 -25.65
CA MET A 471 10.89 2.68 -25.12
C MET A 471 10.84 3.94 -25.97
N VAL A 472 11.97 4.45 -26.47
CA VAL A 472 11.99 5.59 -27.39
C VAL A 472 11.29 5.24 -28.70
N LYS A 473 11.46 4.00 -29.18
CA LYS A 473 10.88 3.52 -30.45
C LYS A 473 9.37 3.29 -30.39
N TYR A 474 8.89 2.63 -29.33
CA TYR A 474 7.50 2.15 -29.23
C TYR A 474 6.67 2.87 -28.16
N GLY A 475 7.31 3.61 -27.28
CA GLY A 475 6.74 4.12 -26.04
C GLY A 475 6.60 3.05 -24.95
N ARG A 476 5.88 3.40 -23.88
CA ARG A 476 5.44 2.44 -22.86
C ARG A 476 3.94 2.53 -22.62
N ARG A 477 3.34 1.44 -22.14
CA ARG A 477 1.88 1.29 -21.99
C ARG A 477 1.33 1.94 -20.73
N ASN A 478 2.16 2.18 -19.72
CA ASN A 478 1.74 2.62 -18.38
C ASN A 478 2.62 3.79 -17.91
N ILE A 479 2.01 4.83 -17.32
CA ILE A 479 2.75 6.04 -16.87
C ILE A 479 3.76 5.74 -15.76
N ALA A 480 3.41 4.81 -14.87
CA ALA A 480 4.22 4.27 -13.79
C ALA A 480 3.73 2.85 -13.46
N CYS A 481 4.63 1.99 -12.94
CA CYS A 481 4.42 0.54 -12.88
C CYS A 481 4.55 -0.08 -11.49
N LEU A 482 5.37 0.46 -10.60
CA LEU A 482 5.92 -0.29 -9.45
C LEU A 482 5.59 0.34 -8.11
N THR A 483 5.09 -0.45 -7.18
CA THR A 483 4.85 0.02 -5.83
C THR A 483 4.92 -1.14 -4.86
N ILE A 484 5.44 -0.94 -3.66
CA ILE A 484 5.41 -1.98 -2.63
C ILE A 484 4.39 -1.56 -1.58
N ALA A 485 3.17 -2.09 -1.74
CA ALA A 485 2.05 -1.85 -0.84
C ALA A 485 2.11 -2.76 0.39
N PRO A 486 1.41 -2.40 1.48
CA PRO A 486 1.20 -3.32 2.58
C PRO A 486 0.46 -4.55 2.07
N THR A 487 0.97 -5.71 2.43
CA THR A 487 0.39 -6.97 1.99
C THR A 487 -0.30 -7.70 3.14
N GLY A 488 -0.67 -7.04 4.23
CA GLY A 488 -1.10 -7.70 5.47
C GLY A 488 -2.21 -8.76 5.35
N THR A 489 -3.20 -8.59 4.46
CA THR A 489 -4.19 -9.65 4.21
C THR A 489 -3.68 -10.70 3.22
N THR A 490 -2.95 -10.28 2.18
CA THR A 490 -2.41 -11.18 1.17
C THR A 490 -1.25 -12.04 1.69
N SER A 491 -0.47 -11.54 2.65
CA SER A 491 0.65 -12.23 3.28
C SER A 491 0.18 -13.37 4.18
N ILE A 492 -1.02 -13.23 4.76
CA ILE A 492 -1.73 -14.33 5.44
C ILE A 492 -2.11 -15.40 4.42
N LEU A 493 -2.65 -15.03 3.25
CA LEU A 493 -3.03 -15.98 2.20
C LEU A 493 -1.83 -16.68 1.55
N THR A 494 -0.70 -15.98 1.40
CA THR A 494 0.56 -16.58 0.92
C THR A 494 1.31 -17.33 2.02
N GLN A 495 0.91 -17.16 3.29
CA GLN A 495 1.57 -17.70 4.47
C GLN A 495 3.05 -17.26 4.54
N THR A 496 3.29 -15.97 4.32
CA THR A 496 4.61 -15.34 4.30
C THR A 496 4.61 -13.96 4.99
N THR A 497 5.79 -13.36 5.10
CA THR A 497 6.06 -11.98 5.46
C THR A 497 5.41 -10.99 4.50
N SER A 498 5.12 -9.79 5.01
CA SER A 498 4.39 -8.75 4.29
C SER A 498 5.33 -7.78 3.58
N GLY A 499 5.10 -7.50 2.30
CA GLY A 499 5.85 -6.48 1.55
C GLY A 499 7.36 -6.74 1.63
N ILE A 500 8.11 -5.71 2.03
CA ILE A 500 9.53 -5.81 2.35
C ILE A 500 9.81 -6.06 3.85
N GLU A 501 8.81 -6.29 4.69
CA GLU A 501 8.99 -6.39 6.13
C GLU A 501 9.72 -7.69 6.54
N PRO A 502 10.54 -7.66 7.61
CA PRO A 502 11.02 -8.88 8.24
C PRO A 502 9.86 -9.67 8.87
N VAL A 503 10.12 -10.90 9.29
CA VAL A 503 9.19 -11.63 10.17
C VAL A 503 8.95 -10.82 11.44
N PHE A 504 7.69 -10.68 11.84
CA PHE A 504 7.38 -10.03 13.11
C PHE A 504 7.92 -10.86 14.29
N LEU A 505 7.48 -12.11 14.39
CA LEU A 505 7.99 -13.12 15.32
C LEU A 505 7.89 -14.52 14.68
N PRO A 506 8.92 -15.38 14.79
CA PRO A 506 8.83 -16.76 14.30
C PRO A 506 7.84 -17.62 15.06
N VAL A 507 7.67 -17.33 16.36
CA VAL A 507 6.73 -18.00 17.27
C VAL A 507 6.11 -16.95 18.19
N TYR A 508 4.79 -16.96 18.34
CA TYR A 508 4.10 -16.07 19.28
C TYR A 508 2.86 -16.74 19.86
N LYS A 509 2.41 -16.24 21.01
CA LYS A 509 1.17 -16.69 21.63
C LYS A 509 0.01 -15.80 21.20
N ARG A 510 -1.02 -16.40 20.63
CA ARG A 510 -2.27 -15.72 20.32
C ARG A 510 -3.29 -15.98 21.42
N ARG A 511 -3.94 -14.92 21.89
CA ARG A 511 -5.05 -15.00 22.85
C ARG A 511 -6.39 -14.92 22.14
N ARG A 512 -7.30 -15.84 22.45
CA ARG A 512 -8.72 -15.79 22.06
C ARG A 512 -9.53 -15.53 23.32
N LYS A 513 -10.34 -14.47 23.33
CA LYS A 513 -11.26 -14.21 24.44
C LYS A 513 -12.31 -15.32 24.51
N VAL A 514 -12.51 -15.87 25.69
CA VAL A 514 -13.54 -16.86 26.01
C VAL A 514 -14.87 -16.12 26.16
N ASN A 515 -15.86 -16.48 25.32
CA ASN A 515 -17.20 -15.92 25.44
C ASN A 515 -18.11 -16.84 26.26
N ALA A 516 -19.12 -16.27 26.92
CA ALA A 516 -20.06 -17.03 27.75
C ALA A 516 -20.81 -18.15 26.99
N ASN A 517 -20.90 -18.06 25.67
CA ASN A 517 -21.57 -19.04 24.82
C ASN A 517 -20.60 -20.08 24.21
N ASP A 518 -19.30 -19.95 24.44
CA ASP A 518 -18.32 -20.90 23.90
C ASP A 518 -18.43 -22.22 24.66
N LYS A 519 -18.60 -23.32 23.92
CA LYS A 519 -18.65 -24.67 24.48
C LYS A 519 -17.22 -25.24 24.52
N GLU A 520 -16.89 -25.94 25.61
CA GLU A 520 -15.57 -26.59 25.81
C GLU A 520 -14.38 -25.62 25.76
N VAL A 521 -14.40 -24.59 26.61
CA VAL A 521 -13.33 -23.59 26.68
C VAL A 521 -12.26 -23.94 27.70
N ARG A 522 -11.00 -23.74 27.31
CA ARG A 522 -9.85 -23.69 28.23
C ARG A 522 -9.67 -22.25 28.71
N VAL A 523 -9.24 -22.04 29.94
CA VAL A 523 -8.85 -20.69 30.41
C VAL A 523 -7.38 -20.74 30.74
N ASP A 524 -6.58 -20.11 29.88
CA ASP A 524 -5.12 -20.09 29.99
C ASP A 524 -4.62 -18.79 30.62
N PHE A 525 -5.36 -17.69 30.41
CA PHE A 525 -4.99 -16.36 30.88
C PHE A 525 -6.25 -15.56 31.26
N VAL A 526 -6.15 -14.74 32.32
CA VAL A 526 -7.19 -13.76 32.68
C VAL A 526 -6.52 -12.39 32.76
N ASP A 527 -7.08 -11.40 32.07
CA ASP A 527 -6.52 -10.04 32.06
C ASP A 527 -6.93 -9.21 33.29
N GLU A 528 -6.39 -8.00 33.37
CA GLU A 528 -6.67 -7.05 34.46
C GLU A 528 -8.14 -6.59 34.52
N SER A 529 -8.88 -6.77 33.43
CA SER A 529 -10.32 -6.48 33.34
C SER A 529 -11.18 -7.67 33.75
N GLY A 530 -10.57 -8.82 34.07
CA GLY A 530 -11.26 -10.05 34.45
C GLY A 530 -11.73 -10.89 33.27
N ASP A 531 -11.32 -10.57 32.04
CA ASP A 531 -11.67 -11.33 30.85
C ASP A 531 -10.80 -12.59 30.74
N ALA A 532 -11.42 -13.74 30.48
CA ALA A 532 -10.73 -15.01 30.30
C ALA A 532 -10.32 -15.25 28.83
N PHE A 533 -9.16 -15.87 28.61
CA PHE A 533 -8.59 -16.12 27.30
C PHE A 533 -8.00 -17.53 27.17
N GLU A 534 -8.11 -18.10 25.97
CA GLU A 534 -7.34 -19.26 25.50
C GLU A 534 -6.06 -18.79 24.81
N GLU A 535 -4.93 -19.40 25.14
CA GLU A 535 -3.63 -19.16 24.50
C GLU A 535 -3.30 -20.27 23.50
N TYR A 536 -2.96 -19.89 22.28
CA TYR A 536 -2.48 -20.80 21.23
C TYR A 536 -1.10 -20.39 20.78
N VAL A 537 -0.18 -21.34 20.70
CA VAL A 537 1.14 -21.09 20.08
C VAL A 537 0.94 -21.05 18.57
N VAL A 538 1.42 -19.98 17.95
CA VAL A 538 1.38 -19.80 16.51
C VAL A 538 2.80 -19.72 16.01
N TYR A 539 3.12 -20.61 15.06
CA TYR A 539 4.38 -20.62 14.35
C TYR A 539 4.21 -19.91 13.01
N HIS A 540 5.23 -19.13 12.62
CA HIS A 540 5.32 -18.61 11.27
C HIS A 540 5.47 -19.78 10.27
N PRO A 541 4.64 -19.88 9.21
CA PRO A 541 4.65 -21.06 8.33
C PRO A 541 5.99 -21.36 7.65
N LYS A 542 6.77 -20.34 7.29
CA LYS A 542 8.10 -20.54 6.72
C LYS A 542 9.16 -20.90 7.76
N PHE A 543 8.93 -20.59 9.03
CA PHE A 543 9.74 -21.10 10.13
C PHE A 543 9.48 -22.59 10.37
N ILE A 544 8.22 -23.05 10.30
CA ILE A 544 7.87 -24.49 10.31
C ILE A 544 8.60 -25.23 9.18
N THR A 545 8.60 -24.65 7.98
CA THR A 545 9.31 -25.22 6.82
C THR A 545 10.80 -25.41 7.12
N TRP A 546 11.45 -24.38 7.68
CA TRP A 546 12.84 -24.45 8.11
C TRP A 546 13.06 -25.51 9.21
N MET A 547 12.19 -25.58 10.23
CA MET A 547 12.27 -26.57 11.30
C MET A 547 12.22 -27.99 10.76
N ASN A 548 11.25 -28.28 9.89
CA ASN A 548 11.08 -29.60 9.28
C ASN A 548 12.30 -30.04 8.46
N ILE A 549 12.89 -29.12 7.67
CA ILE A 549 14.10 -29.38 6.89
C ILE A 549 15.30 -29.71 7.78
N ASN A 550 15.36 -29.10 8.97
CA ASN A 550 16.42 -29.31 9.95
C ASN A 550 16.10 -30.43 10.97
N GLY A 551 15.02 -31.19 10.77
CA GLY A 551 14.63 -32.29 11.66
C GLY A 551 14.20 -31.85 13.06
N ILE A 552 13.72 -30.61 13.21
CA ILE A 552 13.24 -30.05 14.47
C ILE A 552 11.72 -30.23 14.52
N GLU A 553 11.23 -30.93 15.55
CA GLU A 553 9.82 -31.19 15.75
C GLU A 553 9.06 -29.90 16.16
N VAL A 554 7.88 -29.66 15.58
CA VAL A 554 6.99 -28.55 15.98
C VAL A 554 6.14 -29.01 17.17
N LYS A 555 6.19 -28.25 18.28
CA LYS A 555 5.47 -28.57 19.52
C LYS A 555 4.80 -27.34 20.11
N ASP A 556 3.65 -27.53 20.73
CA ASP A 556 2.93 -26.41 21.38
C ASP A 556 3.41 -26.13 22.81
N ASN A 557 4.38 -26.91 23.32
CA ASN A 557 4.81 -26.87 24.72
C ASN A 557 6.30 -26.55 24.93
N TYR A 558 6.98 -25.97 23.93
CA TYR A 558 8.33 -25.43 24.16
C TYR A 558 8.29 -24.29 25.19
N THR A 559 9.30 -24.20 26.06
CA THR A 559 9.53 -23.03 26.89
C THR A 559 10.06 -21.86 26.04
N GLN A 560 10.01 -20.64 26.56
CA GLN A 560 10.53 -19.48 25.82
C GLN A 560 12.03 -19.64 25.54
N GLU A 561 12.81 -20.15 26.50
CA GLU A 561 14.25 -20.39 26.32
C GLU A 561 14.52 -21.40 25.20
N GLN A 562 13.69 -22.46 25.10
CA GLN A 562 13.81 -23.44 24.03
C GLN A 562 13.46 -22.83 22.66
N ILE A 563 12.42 -22.00 22.60
CA ILE A 563 12.07 -21.25 21.38
C ILE A 563 13.24 -20.35 20.97
N ASP A 564 13.82 -19.60 21.90
CA ASP A 564 14.93 -18.69 21.64
C ASP A 564 16.17 -19.45 21.12
N GLU A 565 16.50 -20.61 21.71
CA GLU A 565 17.57 -21.48 21.23
C GLU A 565 17.32 -22.05 19.83
N ILE A 566 16.07 -22.36 19.48
CA ILE A 566 15.70 -22.83 18.14
C ILE A 566 15.79 -21.67 17.15
N VAL A 567 15.22 -20.51 17.48
CA VAL A 567 15.28 -19.30 16.64
C VAL A 567 16.72 -18.88 16.40
N ALA A 568 17.60 -18.94 17.42
CA ALA A 568 19.02 -18.61 17.32
C ALA A 568 19.80 -19.45 16.30
N LYS A 569 19.32 -20.67 15.97
CA LYS A 569 19.91 -21.54 14.93
C LYS A 569 19.37 -21.22 13.53
N SER A 570 18.31 -20.42 13.44
CA SER A 570 17.62 -20.14 12.19
C SER A 570 18.09 -18.83 11.54
N PRO A 571 17.88 -18.66 10.23
CA PRO A 571 18.11 -17.39 9.55
C PRO A 571 17.25 -16.21 10.07
N TYR A 572 16.24 -16.47 10.92
CA TYR A 572 15.40 -15.43 11.51
C TYR A 572 16.01 -14.80 12.78
N TYR A 573 17.10 -15.33 13.32
CA TYR A 573 17.79 -14.74 14.46
C TYR A 573 18.36 -13.36 14.10
N LYS A 574 18.08 -12.33 14.92
CA LYS A 574 18.46 -10.92 14.64
C LYS A 574 17.90 -10.39 13.31
N ALA A 575 16.80 -10.98 12.86
CA ALA A 575 16.12 -10.66 11.61
C ALA A 575 14.60 -10.55 11.82
N THR A 576 14.16 -10.34 13.07
CA THR A 576 12.76 -10.09 13.40
C THR A 576 12.51 -8.60 13.60
N SER A 577 11.25 -8.18 13.61
CA SER A 577 10.88 -6.78 13.92
C SER A 577 11.51 -6.25 15.22
N ASN A 578 11.71 -7.10 16.22
CA ASN A 578 12.17 -6.69 17.55
C ASN A 578 13.69 -6.61 17.69
N ASP A 579 14.45 -7.27 16.83
CA ASP A 579 15.90 -7.46 17.02
C ASP A 579 16.74 -7.26 15.74
N VAL A 580 16.10 -6.88 14.64
CA VAL A 580 16.77 -6.44 13.42
C VAL A 580 17.56 -5.16 13.67
N ASP A 581 18.68 -5.00 12.95
CA ASP A 581 19.32 -3.69 12.82
C ASP A 581 18.39 -2.72 12.07
N TRP A 582 17.66 -1.90 12.82
CA TRP A 582 16.66 -0.97 12.27
C TRP A 582 17.28 0.06 11.31
N LEU A 583 18.52 0.51 11.55
CA LEU A 583 19.20 1.44 10.65
C LEU A 583 19.54 0.77 9.32
N ASN A 584 20.07 -0.45 9.36
CA ASN A 584 20.31 -1.20 8.12
C ASN A 584 19.01 -1.59 7.41
N LYS A 585 17.92 -1.85 8.13
CA LYS A 585 16.58 -2.00 7.54
C LYS A 585 16.14 -0.75 6.77
N VAL A 586 16.32 0.45 7.34
CA VAL A 586 16.00 1.72 6.68
C VAL A 586 16.89 1.95 5.45
N LYS A 587 18.19 1.65 5.55
CA LYS A 587 19.11 1.71 4.40
C LYS A 587 18.70 0.76 3.29
N MET A 588 18.25 -0.45 3.64
CA MET A 588 17.73 -1.42 2.67
C MET A 588 16.49 -0.86 1.96
N GLN A 589 15.54 -0.28 2.70
CA GLN A 589 14.37 0.40 2.11
C GLN A 589 14.81 1.47 1.11
N GLY A 590 15.74 2.36 1.48
CA GLY A 590 16.24 3.41 0.57
C GLY A 590 16.96 2.87 -0.66
N ALA A 591 17.72 1.77 -0.50
CA ALA A 591 18.39 1.10 -1.61
C ALA A 591 17.39 0.45 -2.58
N VAL A 592 16.35 -0.21 -2.07
CA VAL A 592 15.25 -0.78 -2.86
C VAL A 592 14.40 0.32 -3.52
N GLN A 593 14.16 1.44 -2.82
CA GLN A 593 13.34 2.56 -3.28
C GLN A 593 13.83 3.16 -4.61
N LYS A 594 15.13 3.07 -4.91
CA LYS A 594 15.74 3.51 -6.18
C LYS A 594 15.15 2.80 -7.41
N TRP A 595 14.62 1.60 -7.21
CA TRP A 595 14.02 0.73 -8.23
C TRP A 595 12.49 0.66 -8.14
N VAL A 596 11.87 1.53 -7.34
CA VAL A 596 10.41 1.63 -7.22
C VAL A 596 9.98 3.06 -7.58
N ASP A 597 9.24 3.20 -8.68
CA ASP A 597 8.84 4.51 -9.24
C ASP A 597 7.79 5.25 -8.39
N HIS A 598 6.87 4.54 -7.76
CA HIS A 598 5.98 5.10 -6.73
C HIS A 598 6.69 5.19 -5.40
N SER A 599 6.29 4.46 -4.37
CA SER A 599 6.89 4.46 -3.03
C SER A 599 6.77 3.06 -2.41
N ILE A 600 7.29 2.91 -1.20
CA ILE A 600 7.25 1.67 -0.42
C ILE A 600 6.52 2.00 0.88
N SER A 601 5.46 1.27 1.18
CA SER A 601 4.89 1.27 2.52
C SER A 601 5.56 0.17 3.33
N VAL A 602 6.37 0.58 4.29
CA VAL A 602 7.00 -0.33 5.25
C VAL A 602 6.90 0.28 6.63
N THR A 603 6.50 -0.53 7.60
CA THR A 603 6.43 -0.13 9.00
C THR A 603 7.79 -0.36 9.66
N ILE A 604 8.27 0.58 10.48
CA ILE A 604 9.35 0.29 11.43
C ILE A 604 8.73 -0.10 12.77
N ASN A 605 8.60 -1.40 13.00
CA ASN A 605 8.22 -1.91 14.31
C ASN A 605 9.41 -1.77 15.26
N LEU A 606 9.19 -1.11 16.39
CA LEU A 606 10.19 -0.89 17.43
C LEU A 606 9.67 -1.44 18.77
N PRO A 607 10.58 -1.94 19.64
CA PRO A 607 10.24 -2.28 21.02
C PRO A 607 9.63 -1.11 21.79
N ASN A 608 8.80 -1.42 22.80
CA ASN A 608 8.10 -0.40 23.58
C ASN A 608 9.01 0.46 24.48
N ASP A 609 10.26 0.04 24.68
CA ASP A 609 11.29 0.74 25.45
C ASP A 609 12.26 1.55 24.55
N VAL A 610 11.97 1.65 23.25
CA VAL A 610 12.78 2.42 22.32
C VAL A 610 12.78 3.91 22.70
N SER A 611 13.90 4.59 22.49
CA SER A 611 14.03 6.03 22.76
C SER A 611 13.58 6.89 21.57
N GLU A 612 13.14 8.12 21.86
CA GLU A 612 12.89 9.15 20.83
C GLU A 612 14.12 9.40 19.94
N ASP A 613 15.33 9.34 20.50
CA ASP A 613 16.58 9.50 19.75
C ASP A 613 16.76 8.42 18.67
N MET A 614 16.34 7.18 18.94
CA MET A 614 16.35 6.14 17.91
C MET A 614 15.34 6.45 16.79
N VAL A 615 14.13 6.89 17.11
CA VAL A 615 13.12 7.29 16.10
C VAL A 615 13.67 8.43 15.24
N ASN A 616 14.28 9.44 15.86
CA ASN A 616 14.98 10.53 15.16
C ASN A 616 16.06 10.00 14.20
N LYS A 617 16.95 9.12 14.67
CA LYS A 617 18.00 8.52 13.83
C LYS A 617 17.43 7.79 12.62
N LEU A 618 16.35 7.04 12.80
CA LEU A 618 15.71 6.28 11.72
C LEU A 618 15.08 7.22 10.68
N TYR A 619 14.38 8.27 11.10
CA TYR A 619 13.76 9.22 10.18
C TYR A 619 14.81 10.04 9.41
N VAL A 620 15.87 10.48 10.09
CA VAL A 620 17.01 11.17 9.43
C VAL A 620 17.72 10.23 8.45
N GLU A 621 17.91 8.97 8.81
CA GLU A 621 18.52 7.98 7.92
C GLU A 621 17.63 7.68 6.70
N ALA A 622 16.31 7.63 6.89
CA ALA A 622 15.35 7.44 5.79
C ALA A 622 15.44 8.59 4.78
N TRP A 623 15.51 9.83 5.25
CA TRP A 623 15.73 11.00 4.39
C TRP A 623 17.04 10.89 3.61
N LYS A 624 18.16 10.62 4.32
CA LYS A 624 19.49 10.50 3.71
C LYS A 624 19.60 9.34 2.72
N SER A 625 18.89 8.25 2.98
CA SER A 625 18.89 7.04 2.14
C SER A 625 18.05 7.19 0.86
N GLY A 626 17.31 8.29 0.73
CA GLY A 626 16.42 8.53 -0.41
C GLY A 626 15.11 7.76 -0.32
N CYS A 627 14.65 7.41 0.88
CA CYS A 627 13.29 6.91 1.08
C CYS A 627 12.29 8.00 0.63
N LYS A 628 11.11 7.58 0.18
CA LYS A 628 10.02 8.49 -0.18
C LYS A 628 9.05 8.74 0.97
N GLY A 629 8.94 7.79 1.90
CA GLY A 629 8.22 7.95 3.15
C GLY A 629 8.76 7.00 4.22
N CYS A 630 8.37 7.26 5.47
CA CYS A 630 8.70 6.44 6.62
C CYS A 630 7.59 6.54 7.65
N THR A 631 7.25 5.39 8.25
CA THR A 631 6.28 5.27 9.34
C THR A 631 6.93 4.54 10.50
#